data_AF-A0A958LBT1-F1
#
_entry.id   AF-A0A958LBT1-F1
#
_cell.length_a   1.000
_cell.length_b   1.000
_cell.length_c   1.000
_cell.angle_alpha   90.00
_cell.angle_beta   90.00
_cell.angle_gamma   90.00
#
_symmetry.space_group_name_H-M   'P 1'
#
loop_
_entity.id
_entity.type
_entity.pdbx_description
1 polymer ?
#
loop_
_entity_poly.entity_id
_entity_poly.type
_entity_poly.pdbx_seq_one_letter_code
_entity_poly.pdbx_strand_id
1 'polypeptide(L)'
;MSGASIADAYERHDESIRRFIPSHYQDPAHLKQAVQLASSRRPHTAALEQIAADGCAHEAQRHALEKLARPGSVAVLTGQQAGLFISPVLAAYKALAAVAAAQHIETTTGSPAVPVFWIQAEDHDFEEIRSTYLLSSTDTVELVALPGDHPPHTSVFTHILGSSIDDVMAQVETRCAGQPFLPSIMNQLRAAYRPGISIVSAFQLLMNEWFGKFGLLTFQPTHADVRSALQPVFSKALDDSNHIAALLTQRNALLEQTGLTPTVHVRDDSPLFFVHPDGASGPRYRIQRLPTGEYGYVGTERPALAKQKLLGWLDGG
;
A
#
# COMPACT_ATOMS: atom_id res chain seq x y z
N MET A 1 -6.93 3.24 31.92
CA MET A 1 -8.03 3.68 31.05
C MET A 1 -7.49 3.65 29.64
N SER A 2 -8.04 2.85 28.72
CA SER A 2 -7.61 2.91 27.32
C SER A 2 -8.05 4.26 26.76
N GLY A 3 -7.11 5.06 26.25
CA GLY A 3 -7.43 6.34 25.62
C GLY A 3 -8.39 6.16 24.44
N ALA A 4 -9.09 7.22 24.05
CA ALA A 4 -10.01 7.16 22.92
C ALA A 4 -9.26 6.84 21.61
N SER A 5 -9.92 6.12 20.70
CA SER A 5 -9.38 5.85 19.36
C SER A 5 -9.25 7.16 18.58
N ILE A 6 -8.11 7.36 17.92
CA ILE A 6 -7.87 8.51 17.03
C ILE A 6 -8.93 8.59 15.93
N ALA A 7 -9.35 7.46 15.37
CA ALA A 7 -10.36 7.41 14.31
C ALA A 7 -11.73 7.86 14.84
N ASP A 8 -12.14 7.36 16.02
CA ASP A 8 -13.41 7.76 16.63
C ASP A 8 -13.43 9.23 17.00
N ALA A 9 -12.31 9.76 17.51
CA ALA A 9 -12.15 11.18 17.81
C ALA A 9 -12.26 12.04 16.54
N TYR A 10 -11.70 11.57 15.42
CA TYR A 10 -11.79 12.25 14.12
C TYR A 10 -13.22 12.28 13.60
N GLU A 11 -13.91 11.13 13.56
CA GLU A 11 -15.31 11.06 13.08
C GLU A 11 -16.28 11.88 13.95
N ARG A 12 -16.01 12.02 15.25
CA ARG A 12 -16.81 12.86 16.15
C ARG A 12 -16.41 14.34 16.14
N HIS A 13 -15.41 14.71 15.35
CA HIS A 13 -14.84 16.06 15.32
C HIS A 13 -14.36 16.56 16.68
N ASP A 14 -13.80 15.66 17.50
CA ASP A 14 -13.36 15.97 18.86
C ASP A 14 -12.23 17.01 18.86
N GLU A 15 -12.25 17.95 19.81
CA GLU A 15 -11.18 18.94 19.96
C GLU A 15 -9.82 18.32 20.22
N SER A 16 -9.79 17.14 20.87
CA SER A 16 -8.58 16.37 21.15
C SER A 16 -7.79 16.02 19.88
N ILE A 17 -8.45 15.81 18.74
CA ILE A 17 -7.77 15.45 17.47
C ILE A 17 -7.60 16.65 16.52
N ARG A 18 -8.41 17.70 16.63
CA ARG A 18 -8.36 18.88 15.74
C ARG A 18 -7.00 19.57 15.71
N ARG A 19 -6.24 19.54 16.81
CA ARG A 19 -4.86 20.07 16.85
C ARG A 19 -3.89 19.29 15.97
N PHE A 20 -4.19 18.02 15.69
CA PHE A 20 -3.35 17.10 14.93
C PHE A 20 -3.82 16.99 13.48
N ILE A 21 -5.13 16.92 13.28
CA ILE A 21 -5.80 16.83 11.98
C ILE A 21 -6.84 17.97 11.95
N PRO A 22 -6.45 19.19 11.56
CA PRO A 22 -7.33 20.36 11.60
C PRO A 22 -8.42 20.31 10.53
N SER A 23 -8.16 19.62 9.43
CA SER A 23 -9.08 19.44 8.31
C SER A 23 -10.08 18.32 8.60
N HIS A 24 -11.29 18.42 8.06
CA HIS A 24 -12.25 17.31 8.09
C HIS A 24 -12.80 17.04 6.69
N TYR A 25 -12.93 15.76 6.32
CA TYR A 25 -13.32 15.35 4.96
C TYR A 25 -14.75 15.75 4.58
N GLN A 26 -15.65 15.87 5.55
CA GLN A 26 -17.03 16.31 5.33
C GLN A 26 -17.17 17.84 5.22
N ASP A 27 -16.14 18.61 5.54
CA ASP A 27 -16.17 20.08 5.42
C ASP A 27 -15.77 20.48 3.97
N PRO A 28 -16.69 21.07 3.18
CA PRO A 28 -16.40 21.41 1.80
C PRO A 28 -15.29 22.45 1.64
N ALA A 29 -15.08 23.34 2.62
CA ALA A 29 -14.01 24.32 2.57
C ALA A 29 -12.63 23.66 2.79
N HIS A 30 -12.55 22.76 3.76
CA HIS A 30 -11.33 21.96 3.98
C HIS A 30 -11.01 21.06 2.78
N LEU A 31 -12.03 20.44 2.18
CA LEU A 31 -11.85 19.63 0.96
C LEU A 31 -11.30 20.49 -0.20
N LYS A 32 -11.90 21.66 -0.45
CA LYS A 32 -11.43 22.58 -1.50
C LYS A 32 -9.99 23.03 -1.26
N GLN A 33 -9.63 23.36 -0.03
CA GLN A 33 -8.26 23.74 0.32
C GLN A 33 -7.27 22.61 0.08
N ALA A 34 -7.61 21.38 0.49
CA ALA A 34 -6.77 20.20 0.27
C ALA A 34 -6.58 19.92 -1.24
N VAL A 35 -7.65 20.01 -2.02
CA VAL A 35 -7.62 19.83 -3.48
C VAL A 35 -6.81 20.93 -4.16
N GLN A 36 -6.93 22.18 -3.75
CA GLN A 36 -6.13 23.29 -4.28
C GLN A 36 -4.63 23.09 -4.01
N LEU A 37 -4.26 22.61 -2.80
CA LEU A 37 -2.87 22.30 -2.49
C LEU A 37 -2.36 21.12 -3.34
N ALA A 38 -3.14 20.04 -3.46
CA ALA A 38 -2.75 18.86 -4.22
C ALA A 38 -2.61 19.14 -5.72
N SER A 39 -3.56 19.88 -6.30
CA SER A 39 -3.61 20.23 -7.74
C SER A 39 -2.50 21.19 -8.18
N SER A 40 -1.82 21.85 -7.23
CA SER A 40 -0.60 22.64 -7.50
C SER A 40 0.62 21.78 -7.84
N ARG A 41 0.56 20.47 -7.55
CA ARG A 41 1.61 19.50 -7.83
C ARG A 41 1.22 18.64 -9.02
N ARG A 42 2.20 17.94 -9.58
CA ARG A 42 1.96 16.92 -10.61
C ARG A 42 2.53 15.58 -10.15
N PRO A 43 1.90 14.46 -10.54
CA PRO A 43 2.52 13.15 -10.40
C PRO A 43 3.89 13.12 -11.09
N HIS A 44 4.84 12.41 -10.49
CA HIS A 44 6.14 12.17 -11.12
C HIS A 44 5.96 11.33 -12.40
N THR A 45 6.74 11.59 -13.45
CA THR A 45 6.63 10.86 -14.73
C THR A 45 6.81 9.36 -14.56
N ALA A 46 7.81 8.94 -13.77
CA ALA A 46 8.03 7.54 -13.41
C ALA A 46 6.76 6.85 -12.84
N ALA A 47 5.93 7.56 -12.06
CA ALA A 47 4.69 6.98 -11.55
C ALA A 47 3.63 6.81 -12.66
N LEU A 48 3.53 7.76 -13.59
CA LEU A 48 2.62 7.68 -14.73
C LEU A 48 3.05 6.57 -15.71
N GLU A 49 4.34 6.47 -15.99
CA GLU A 49 4.95 5.44 -16.85
C GLU A 49 4.77 4.05 -16.24
N GLN A 50 4.97 3.93 -14.93
CA GLN A 50 4.73 2.71 -14.19
C GLN A 50 3.26 2.25 -14.30
N ILE A 51 2.30 3.14 -14.03
CA ILE A 51 0.87 2.83 -14.16
C ILE A 51 0.52 2.45 -15.61
N ALA A 52 1.13 3.13 -16.60
CA ALA A 52 0.93 2.81 -18.01
C ALA A 52 1.46 1.40 -18.35
N ALA A 53 2.65 1.05 -17.87
CA ALA A 53 3.33 -0.21 -18.12
C ALA A 53 2.61 -1.42 -17.50
N ASP A 54 2.01 -1.24 -16.32
CA ASP A 54 1.21 -2.27 -15.66
C ASP A 54 -0.10 -2.62 -16.42
N GLY A 55 -0.47 -1.78 -17.38
CA GLY A 55 -1.57 -2.03 -18.31
C GLY A 55 -2.94 -1.63 -17.76
N CYS A 56 -3.72 -1.00 -18.63
CA CYS A 56 -5.11 -0.65 -18.40
C CYS A 56 -6.02 -1.68 -19.07
N ALA A 57 -6.67 -2.54 -18.27
CA ALA A 57 -7.62 -3.54 -18.75
C ALA A 57 -8.88 -2.90 -19.36
N HIS A 58 -9.27 -1.72 -18.85
CA HIS A 58 -10.49 -1.02 -19.26
C HIS A 58 -10.19 0.35 -19.88
N GLU A 59 -11.08 0.81 -20.77
CA GLU A 59 -11.00 2.15 -21.36
C GLU A 59 -11.09 3.24 -20.29
N ALA A 60 -11.91 3.04 -19.26
CA ALA A 60 -12.03 3.95 -18.12
C ALA A 60 -10.68 4.17 -17.41
N GLN A 61 -9.82 3.15 -17.31
CA GLN A 61 -8.47 3.30 -16.74
C GLN A 61 -7.57 4.12 -17.65
N ARG A 62 -7.61 3.89 -18.98
CA ARG A 62 -6.83 4.70 -19.94
C ARG A 62 -7.20 6.17 -19.84
N HIS A 63 -8.51 6.46 -19.80
CA HIS A 63 -9.00 7.83 -19.62
C HIS A 63 -8.59 8.40 -18.25
N ALA A 64 -8.64 7.60 -17.17
CA ALA A 64 -8.20 8.03 -15.85
C ALA A 64 -6.70 8.36 -15.80
N LEU A 65 -5.86 7.59 -16.48
CA LEU A 65 -4.42 7.85 -16.59
C LEU A 65 -4.14 9.13 -17.38
N GLU A 66 -4.81 9.33 -18.52
CA GLU A 66 -4.74 10.59 -19.28
C GLU A 66 -5.19 11.78 -18.43
N LYS A 67 -6.27 11.61 -17.66
CA LYS A 67 -6.78 12.62 -16.73
C LYS A 67 -5.75 12.92 -15.64
N LEU A 68 -5.11 11.92 -15.05
CA LEU A 68 -4.11 12.07 -13.99
C LEU A 68 -2.87 12.85 -14.48
N ALA A 69 -2.49 12.69 -15.74
CA ALA A 69 -1.35 13.40 -16.33
C ALA A 69 -1.60 14.90 -16.58
N ARG A 70 -2.86 15.36 -16.52
CA ARG A 70 -3.21 16.77 -16.78
C ARG A 70 -2.84 17.66 -15.59
N PRO A 71 -2.42 18.93 -15.84
CA PRO A 71 -2.27 19.91 -14.77
C PRO A 71 -3.58 20.14 -14.03
N GLY A 72 -3.52 20.32 -12.72
CA GLY A 72 -4.70 20.59 -11.90
C GLY A 72 -5.48 19.34 -11.46
N SER A 73 -5.10 18.15 -11.96
CA SER A 73 -5.67 16.88 -11.51
C SER A 73 -5.14 16.47 -10.14
N VAL A 74 -5.96 15.76 -9.37
CA VAL A 74 -5.59 15.19 -8.07
C VAL A 74 -5.76 13.66 -8.07
N ALA A 75 -4.95 12.98 -7.27
CA ALA A 75 -5.09 11.55 -7.03
C ALA A 75 -5.75 11.31 -5.67
N VAL A 76 -6.74 10.41 -5.63
CA VAL A 76 -7.27 9.86 -4.38
C VAL A 76 -6.59 8.52 -4.15
N LEU A 77 -5.68 8.50 -3.17
CA LEU A 77 -4.87 7.32 -2.86
C LEU A 77 -5.49 6.51 -1.73
N THR A 78 -5.54 5.20 -1.93
CA THR A 78 -5.79 4.20 -0.89
C THR A 78 -4.86 3.01 -1.12
N GLY A 79 -4.82 2.05 -0.21
CA GLY A 79 -3.98 0.87 -0.41
C GLY A 79 -4.20 -0.24 0.60
N GLN A 80 -3.68 -1.42 0.25
CA GLN A 80 -3.67 -2.64 1.05
C GLN A 80 -2.55 -3.56 0.55
N GLN A 81 -2.12 -4.52 1.38
CA GLN A 81 -1.30 -5.63 0.93
C GLN A 81 -2.04 -6.49 -0.10
N ALA A 82 -1.27 -7.21 -0.91
CA ALA A 82 -1.76 -8.07 -1.99
C ALA A 82 -2.28 -9.43 -1.50
N GLY A 83 -3.31 -9.41 -0.64
CA GLY A 83 -3.93 -10.63 -0.11
C GLY A 83 -4.55 -11.53 -1.18
N LEU A 84 -4.47 -12.84 -0.97
CA LEU A 84 -5.02 -13.84 -1.88
C LEU A 84 -6.50 -13.54 -2.22
N PHE A 85 -6.79 -13.46 -3.51
CA PHE A 85 -8.13 -13.15 -4.06
C PHE A 85 -8.74 -11.83 -3.54
N ILE A 86 -7.91 -10.81 -3.33
CA ILE A 86 -8.33 -9.49 -2.81
C ILE A 86 -8.85 -9.58 -1.37
N SER A 87 -8.35 -10.55 -0.60
CA SER A 87 -8.59 -10.65 0.84
C SER A 87 -7.80 -9.60 1.62
N PRO A 88 -8.32 -9.09 2.76
CA PRO A 88 -9.73 -9.15 3.15
C PRO A 88 -10.59 -8.25 2.25
N VAL A 89 -11.91 -8.44 2.26
CA VAL A 89 -12.89 -7.62 1.51
C VAL A 89 -12.74 -6.10 1.71
N LEU A 90 -12.08 -5.69 2.81
CA LEU A 90 -11.65 -4.32 3.04
C LEU A 90 -10.84 -3.72 1.87
N ALA A 91 -10.05 -4.51 1.14
CA ALA A 91 -9.34 -4.06 -0.06
C ALA A 91 -10.33 -3.58 -1.14
N ALA A 92 -11.40 -4.35 -1.38
CA ALA A 92 -12.48 -3.95 -2.30
C ALA A 92 -13.21 -2.70 -1.80
N TYR A 93 -13.52 -2.61 -0.51
CA TYR A 93 -14.16 -1.41 0.06
C TYR A 93 -13.29 -0.17 -0.07
N LYS A 94 -11.98 -0.29 0.18
CA LYS A 94 -11.02 0.80 -0.01
C LYS A 94 -10.98 1.27 -1.45
N ALA A 95 -10.93 0.34 -2.41
CA ALA A 95 -10.94 0.65 -3.84
C ALA A 95 -12.20 1.42 -4.25
N LEU A 96 -13.38 0.93 -3.86
CA LEU A 96 -14.66 1.58 -4.15
C LEU A 96 -14.79 2.92 -3.42
N ALA A 97 -14.28 3.04 -2.19
CA ALA A 97 -14.25 4.30 -1.46
C ALA A 97 -13.38 5.34 -2.14
N ALA A 98 -12.22 4.96 -2.69
CA ALA A 98 -11.38 5.86 -3.48
C ALA A 98 -12.10 6.33 -4.75
N VAL A 99 -12.80 5.43 -5.45
CA VAL A 99 -13.63 5.76 -6.61
C VAL A 99 -14.71 6.77 -6.24
N ALA A 100 -15.48 6.50 -5.19
CA ALA A 100 -16.55 7.38 -4.72
C ALA A 100 -16.01 8.74 -4.26
N ALA A 101 -14.88 8.75 -3.55
CA ALA A 101 -14.23 9.98 -3.11
C ALA A 101 -13.71 10.82 -4.29
N ALA A 102 -13.15 10.20 -5.34
CA ALA A 102 -12.74 10.90 -6.55
C ALA A 102 -13.95 11.57 -7.23
N GLN A 103 -15.06 10.85 -7.39
CA GLN A 103 -16.30 11.40 -7.95
C GLN A 103 -16.86 12.57 -7.11
N HIS A 104 -16.81 12.42 -5.78
CA HIS A 104 -17.24 13.47 -4.85
C HIS A 104 -16.37 14.73 -4.95
N ILE A 105 -15.04 14.58 -5.05
CA ILE A 105 -14.11 15.69 -5.26
C ILE A 105 -14.40 16.42 -6.57
N GLU A 106 -14.57 15.68 -7.67
CA GLU A 106 -14.88 16.27 -8.97
C GLU A 106 -16.18 17.08 -8.92
N THR A 107 -17.23 16.50 -8.33
CA THR A 107 -18.55 17.15 -8.21
C THR A 107 -18.50 18.40 -7.32
N THR A 108 -17.73 18.36 -6.23
CA THR A 108 -17.73 19.43 -5.22
C THR A 108 -16.77 20.57 -5.55
N THR A 109 -15.68 20.26 -6.26
CA THR A 109 -14.57 21.21 -6.50
C THR A 109 -14.36 21.56 -7.97
N GLY A 110 -14.89 20.76 -8.90
CA GLY A 110 -14.63 20.88 -10.33
C GLY A 110 -13.21 20.46 -10.75
N SER A 111 -12.34 20.08 -9.80
CA SER A 111 -10.98 19.62 -10.10
C SER A 111 -11.02 18.14 -10.50
N PRO A 112 -10.36 17.74 -11.61
CA PRO A 112 -10.30 16.34 -12.01
C PRO A 112 -9.68 15.47 -10.91
N ALA A 113 -10.32 14.36 -10.58
CA ALA A 113 -9.82 13.45 -9.54
C ALA A 113 -9.76 12.00 -10.04
N VAL A 114 -8.68 11.32 -9.72
CA VAL A 114 -8.41 9.96 -10.20
C VAL A 114 -8.19 9.02 -9.01
N PRO A 115 -8.95 7.93 -8.89
CA PRO A 115 -8.75 6.95 -7.84
C PRO A 115 -7.55 6.06 -8.17
N VAL A 116 -6.63 5.92 -7.20
CA VAL A 116 -5.40 5.12 -7.35
C VAL A 116 -5.26 4.18 -6.15
N PHE A 117 -5.10 2.90 -6.42
CA PHE A 117 -4.88 1.85 -5.43
C PHE A 117 -3.38 1.50 -5.34
N TRP A 118 -2.76 1.85 -4.22
CA TRP A 118 -1.39 1.49 -3.87
C TRP A 118 -1.33 0.03 -3.41
N ILE A 119 -0.62 -0.80 -4.16
CA ILE A 119 -0.42 -2.21 -3.80
C ILE A 119 0.79 -2.31 -2.87
N GLN A 120 0.55 -2.62 -1.60
CA GLN A 120 1.62 -2.73 -0.60
C GLN A 120 2.37 -4.07 -0.77
N ALA A 121 3.36 -4.05 -1.66
CA ALA A 121 4.11 -5.24 -2.11
C ALA A 121 5.47 -5.42 -1.41
N GLU A 122 5.95 -4.40 -0.70
CA GLU A 122 7.27 -4.38 -0.05
C GLU A 122 7.29 -5.07 1.32
N ASP A 123 6.12 -5.39 1.88
CA ASP A 123 6.07 -6.10 3.15
C ASP A 123 6.60 -7.54 3.03
N HIS A 124 7.03 -8.15 4.13
CA HIS A 124 7.54 -9.53 4.18
C HIS A 124 6.56 -10.50 4.85
N ASP A 125 5.41 -10.01 5.31
CA ASP A 125 4.41 -10.81 6.01
C ASP A 125 3.58 -11.62 5.00
N PHE A 126 4.15 -12.76 4.59
CA PHE A 126 3.47 -13.69 3.70
C PHE A 126 2.25 -14.34 4.38
N GLU A 127 2.32 -14.57 5.69
CA GLU A 127 1.22 -15.19 6.45
C GLU A 127 -0.05 -14.33 6.41
N GLU A 128 0.10 -13.01 6.48
CA GLU A 128 -1.04 -12.08 6.38
C GLU A 128 -1.74 -12.12 5.00
N ILE A 129 -1.00 -12.42 3.92
CA ILE A 129 -1.54 -12.32 2.55
C ILE A 129 -1.88 -13.68 1.93
N ARG A 130 -1.37 -14.79 2.44
CA ARG A 130 -1.47 -16.09 1.74
C ARG A 130 -2.83 -16.76 1.81
N SER A 131 -3.79 -16.17 2.52
CA SER A 131 -5.06 -16.82 2.84
C SER A 131 -6.28 -15.94 2.61
N THR A 132 -7.42 -16.60 2.42
CA THR A 132 -8.72 -15.96 2.26
C THR A 132 -9.79 -16.77 2.97
N TYR A 133 -10.80 -16.07 3.49
CA TYR A 133 -11.99 -16.69 4.04
C TYR A 133 -13.08 -16.73 2.97
N LEU A 134 -13.70 -17.90 2.82
CA LEU A 134 -14.79 -18.15 1.89
C LEU A 134 -16.06 -18.49 2.69
N LEU A 135 -17.22 -18.17 2.12
CA LEU A 135 -18.48 -18.73 2.56
C LEU A 135 -18.75 -19.99 1.72
N SER A 136 -18.79 -21.15 2.38
CA SER A 136 -19.03 -22.43 1.72
C SER A 136 -20.48 -22.60 1.26
N SER A 137 -20.74 -23.64 0.49
CA SER A 137 -22.08 -24.10 0.10
C SER A 137 -22.92 -24.62 1.28
N THR A 138 -22.30 -24.80 2.45
CA THR A 138 -22.95 -25.19 3.71
C THR A 138 -23.07 -24.02 4.70
N ASP A 139 -22.96 -22.77 4.23
CA ASP A 139 -23.06 -21.55 5.03
C ASP A 139 -22.01 -21.46 6.17
N THR A 140 -20.85 -22.08 5.99
CA THR A 140 -19.74 -22.02 6.94
C THR A 140 -18.62 -21.13 6.41
N VAL A 141 -17.99 -20.35 7.31
CA VAL A 141 -16.80 -19.58 6.97
C VAL A 141 -15.60 -20.50 7.03
N GLU A 142 -14.91 -20.64 5.91
CA GLU A 142 -13.77 -21.55 5.76
C GLU A 142 -12.53 -20.84 5.26
N LEU A 143 -11.37 -21.18 5.82
CA LEU A 143 -10.09 -20.68 5.37
C LEU A 143 -9.57 -21.53 4.20
N VAL A 144 -9.09 -20.85 3.15
CA VAL A 144 -8.27 -21.43 2.09
C VAL A 144 -6.97 -20.63 2.04
N ALA A 145 -5.84 -21.32 1.90
CA ALA A 145 -4.54 -20.69 1.88
C ALA A 145 -3.61 -21.34 0.86
N LEU A 146 -2.69 -20.54 0.32
CA LEU A 146 -1.56 -21.05 -0.44
C LEU A 146 -0.69 -21.93 0.49
N PRO A 147 -0.28 -23.12 0.03
CA PRO A 147 0.65 -23.96 0.76
C PRO A 147 2.09 -23.48 0.56
N GLY A 148 2.96 -23.89 1.48
CA GLY A 148 4.40 -23.62 1.42
C GLY A 148 4.81 -22.38 2.21
N ASP A 149 6.12 -22.25 2.37
CA ASP A 149 6.75 -21.16 3.10
C ASP A 149 7.28 -20.10 2.13
N HIS A 150 7.38 -18.87 2.62
CA HIS A 150 8.08 -17.78 1.94
C HIS A 150 9.43 -17.54 2.60
N PRO A 151 10.51 -17.28 1.84
CA PRO A 151 11.82 -17.03 2.43
C PRO A 151 11.75 -15.93 3.51
N PRO A 152 12.35 -16.17 4.70
CA PRO A 152 12.21 -15.26 5.83
C PRO A 152 12.74 -13.87 5.47
N HIS A 153 12.04 -12.85 5.98
CA HIS A 153 12.38 -11.44 5.77
C HIS A 153 12.42 -11.00 4.30
N THR A 154 11.90 -11.77 3.35
CA THR A 154 11.88 -11.38 1.93
C THR A 154 10.56 -10.72 1.59
N SER A 155 10.57 -9.66 0.77
CA SER A 155 9.33 -8.98 0.39
C SER A 155 8.38 -9.91 -0.39
N VAL A 156 7.08 -9.80 -0.15
CA VAL A 156 6.04 -10.65 -0.75
C VAL A 156 5.91 -10.48 -2.26
N PHE A 157 6.39 -9.35 -2.81
CA PHE A 157 6.55 -9.17 -4.26
C PHE A 157 7.34 -10.28 -4.95
N THR A 158 8.29 -10.92 -4.25
CA THR A 158 9.11 -12.00 -4.83
C THR A 158 8.42 -13.36 -4.81
N HIS A 159 7.26 -13.47 -4.16
CA HIS A 159 6.54 -14.73 -4.05
C HIS A 159 5.89 -15.09 -5.39
N ILE A 160 6.50 -16.04 -6.09
CA ILE A 160 6.00 -16.59 -7.36
C ILE A 160 5.05 -17.75 -7.07
N LEU A 161 3.86 -17.70 -7.63
CA LEU A 161 2.87 -18.76 -7.51
C LEU A 161 3.37 -20.01 -8.23
N GLY A 162 3.41 -21.13 -7.50
CA GLY A 162 3.66 -22.46 -8.07
C GLY A 162 2.37 -23.10 -8.60
N SER A 163 2.46 -24.37 -9.02
CA SER A 163 1.28 -25.16 -9.44
C SER A 163 0.27 -25.40 -8.31
N SER A 164 0.66 -25.19 -7.05
CA SER A 164 -0.24 -25.28 -5.89
C SER A 164 -1.40 -24.30 -5.92
N ILE A 165 -1.33 -23.24 -6.73
CA ILE A 165 -2.49 -22.36 -6.97
C ILE A 165 -3.66 -23.11 -7.58
N ASP A 166 -3.43 -24.13 -8.41
CA ASP A 166 -4.48 -24.91 -9.05
C ASP A 166 -5.25 -25.75 -8.03
N ASP A 167 -4.56 -26.30 -7.04
CA ASP A 167 -5.18 -27.01 -5.91
C ASP A 167 -6.01 -26.06 -5.05
N VAL A 168 -5.54 -24.83 -4.84
CA VAL A 168 -6.29 -23.77 -4.16
C VAL A 168 -7.57 -23.41 -4.94
N MET A 169 -7.48 -23.29 -6.27
CA MET A 169 -8.65 -23.05 -7.13
C MET A 169 -9.66 -24.20 -7.05
N ALA A 170 -9.20 -25.44 -7.06
CA ALA A 170 -10.07 -26.61 -6.92
C ALA A 170 -10.79 -26.63 -5.56
N GLN A 171 -10.10 -26.21 -4.49
CA GLN A 171 -10.73 -26.05 -3.17
C GLN A 171 -11.81 -24.98 -3.17
N VAL A 172 -11.56 -23.80 -3.77
CA VAL A 172 -12.58 -22.74 -3.89
C VAL A 172 -13.81 -23.25 -4.63
N GLU A 173 -13.60 -23.88 -5.80
CA GLU A 173 -14.68 -24.40 -6.65
C GLU A 173 -15.51 -25.47 -5.94
N THR A 174 -14.85 -26.38 -5.22
CA THR A 174 -15.52 -27.43 -4.44
C THR A 174 -16.32 -26.85 -3.27
N ARG A 175 -15.69 -26.00 -2.46
CA ARG A 175 -16.29 -25.45 -1.23
C ARG A 175 -17.43 -24.48 -1.53
N CYS A 176 -17.36 -23.75 -2.64
CA CYS A 176 -18.38 -22.78 -3.05
C CYS A 176 -19.38 -23.36 -4.07
N ALA A 177 -19.40 -24.68 -4.27
CA ALA A 177 -20.23 -25.31 -5.29
C ALA A 177 -21.71 -24.92 -5.18
N GLY A 178 -22.36 -24.67 -6.33
CA GLY A 178 -23.76 -24.25 -6.38
C GLY A 178 -24.00 -22.74 -6.20
N GLN A 179 -22.98 -21.95 -5.86
CA GLN A 179 -23.13 -20.49 -5.83
C GLN A 179 -23.34 -19.92 -7.25
N PRO A 180 -24.30 -18.99 -7.45
CA PRO A 180 -24.77 -18.59 -8.77
C PRO A 180 -23.71 -17.91 -9.65
N PHE A 181 -22.74 -17.23 -9.02
CA PHE A 181 -21.68 -16.51 -9.72
C PHE A 181 -20.35 -17.27 -9.79
N LEU A 182 -20.27 -18.47 -9.20
CA LEU A 182 -19.01 -19.21 -9.08
C LEU A 182 -18.30 -19.42 -10.43
N PRO A 183 -18.95 -19.86 -11.52
CA PRO A 183 -18.24 -20.12 -12.77
C PRO A 183 -17.56 -18.85 -13.33
N SER A 184 -18.23 -17.70 -13.24
CA SER A 184 -17.67 -16.43 -13.69
C SER A 184 -16.49 -16.00 -12.82
N ILE A 185 -16.62 -16.11 -11.49
CA ILE A 185 -15.57 -15.75 -10.54
C ILE A 185 -14.36 -16.68 -10.72
N MET A 186 -14.56 -17.99 -10.84
CA MET A 186 -13.47 -18.95 -11.06
C MET A 186 -12.70 -18.68 -12.36
N ASN A 187 -13.40 -18.27 -13.43
CA ASN A 187 -12.73 -17.88 -14.68
C ASN A 187 -11.82 -16.66 -14.48
N GLN A 188 -12.29 -15.64 -13.75
CA GLN A 188 -11.49 -14.45 -13.43
C GLN A 188 -10.32 -14.77 -12.51
N LEU A 189 -10.54 -15.61 -11.48
CA LEU A 189 -9.49 -16.05 -10.56
C LEU A 189 -8.40 -16.84 -11.30
N ARG A 190 -8.77 -17.81 -12.15
CA ARG A 190 -7.82 -18.59 -12.98
C ARG A 190 -7.10 -17.73 -14.02
N ALA A 191 -7.75 -16.69 -14.54
CA ALA A 191 -7.12 -15.73 -15.43
C ALA A 191 -6.13 -14.81 -14.69
N ALA A 192 -6.36 -14.50 -13.42
CA ALA A 192 -5.50 -13.61 -12.65
C ALA A 192 -4.36 -14.35 -11.93
N TYR A 193 -4.63 -15.51 -11.31
CA TYR A 193 -3.69 -16.27 -10.48
C TYR A 193 -3.27 -17.54 -11.22
N ARG A 194 -2.01 -17.57 -11.70
CA ARG A 194 -1.44 -18.63 -12.53
C ARG A 194 -0.05 -19.03 -12.04
N PRO A 195 0.44 -20.24 -12.33
CA PRO A 195 1.82 -20.59 -12.08
C PRO A 195 2.78 -19.64 -12.82
N GLY A 196 3.87 -19.24 -12.16
CA GLY A 196 4.94 -18.44 -12.75
C GLY A 196 4.78 -16.92 -12.68
N ILE A 197 3.67 -16.40 -12.14
CA ILE A 197 3.50 -14.97 -11.85
C ILE A 197 3.58 -14.70 -10.33
N SER A 198 3.92 -13.47 -9.95
CA SER A 198 3.91 -13.09 -8.53
C SER A 198 2.48 -12.96 -7.98
N ILE A 199 2.31 -13.18 -6.67
CA ILE A 199 1.02 -12.95 -6.00
C ILE A 199 0.55 -11.49 -6.12
N VAL A 200 1.50 -10.55 -6.16
CA VAL A 200 1.24 -9.10 -6.34
C VAL A 200 0.70 -8.82 -7.74
N SER A 201 1.31 -9.40 -8.78
CA SER A 201 0.83 -9.29 -10.16
C SER A 201 -0.55 -9.93 -10.32
N ALA A 202 -0.78 -11.09 -9.69
CA ALA A 202 -2.08 -11.75 -9.70
C ALA A 202 -3.18 -10.89 -9.03
N PHE A 203 -2.88 -10.32 -7.87
CA PHE A 203 -3.76 -9.37 -7.19
C PHE A 203 -4.07 -8.16 -8.07
N GLN A 204 -3.06 -7.58 -8.70
CA GLN A 204 -3.23 -6.45 -9.60
C GLN A 204 -4.14 -6.78 -10.78
N LEU A 205 -3.93 -7.92 -11.44
CA LEU A 205 -4.76 -8.36 -12.56
C LEU A 205 -6.24 -8.44 -12.15
N LEU A 206 -6.52 -9.01 -10.97
CA LEU A 206 -7.88 -9.11 -10.45
C LEU A 206 -8.46 -7.74 -10.07
N MET A 207 -7.65 -6.83 -9.49
CA MET A 207 -8.07 -5.46 -9.18
C MET A 207 -8.43 -4.69 -10.45
N ASN A 208 -7.62 -4.82 -11.50
CA ASN A 208 -7.87 -4.21 -12.81
C ASN A 208 -9.14 -4.79 -13.44
N GLU A 209 -9.34 -6.11 -13.38
CA GLU A 209 -10.54 -6.79 -13.88
C GLU A 209 -11.81 -6.29 -13.16
N TRP A 210 -11.82 -6.27 -11.83
CA TRP A 210 -13.02 -5.95 -11.05
C TRP A 210 -13.33 -4.46 -10.95
N PHE A 211 -12.30 -3.62 -10.82
CA PHE A 211 -12.47 -2.20 -10.50
C PHE A 211 -11.97 -1.25 -11.58
N GLY A 212 -11.23 -1.74 -12.58
CA GLY A 212 -10.73 -0.89 -13.67
C GLY A 212 -11.85 -0.24 -14.49
N LYS A 213 -13.01 -0.89 -14.61
CA LYS A 213 -14.21 -0.31 -15.24
C LYS A 213 -14.70 0.99 -14.57
N PHE A 214 -14.30 1.24 -13.32
CA PHE A 214 -14.60 2.48 -12.58
C PHE A 214 -13.48 3.53 -12.69
N GLY A 215 -12.48 3.30 -13.54
CA GLY A 215 -11.31 4.17 -13.69
C GLY A 215 -10.28 4.04 -12.57
N LEU A 216 -10.36 2.99 -11.74
CA LEU A 216 -9.35 2.72 -10.71
C LEU A 216 -8.01 2.37 -11.36
N LEU A 217 -6.97 3.16 -11.06
CA LEU A 217 -5.59 2.82 -11.41
C LEU A 217 -4.94 2.03 -10.29
N THR A 218 -4.03 1.13 -10.63
CA THR A 218 -3.18 0.42 -9.65
C THR A 218 -1.76 0.96 -9.73
N PHE A 219 -1.11 1.11 -8.57
CA PHE A 219 0.24 1.64 -8.46
C PHE A 219 1.11 0.70 -7.62
N GLN A 220 2.29 0.35 -8.16
CA GLN A 220 3.25 -0.52 -7.50
C GLN A 220 4.55 0.24 -7.21
N PRO A 221 4.89 0.50 -5.94
CA PRO A 221 6.07 1.28 -5.59
C PRO A 221 7.40 0.55 -5.81
N THR A 222 7.36 -0.75 -6.08
CA THR A 222 8.54 -1.62 -6.23
C THR A 222 9.26 -1.47 -7.58
N HIS A 223 8.64 -0.80 -8.56
CA HIS A 223 9.26 -0.58 -9.87
C HIS A 223 10.54 0.25 -9.78
N ALA A 224 11.56 -0.14 -10.53
CA ALA A 224 12.90 0.44 -10.44
C ALA A 224 12.91 1.95 -10.72
N ASP A 225 12.16 2.42 -11.71
CA ASP A 225 12.07 3.84 -12.06
C ASP A 225 11.37 4.66 -10.97
N VAL A 226 10.35 4.08 -10.32
CA VAL A 226 9.68 4.69 -9.16
C VAL A 226 10.65 4.79 -7.98
N ARG A 227 11.39 3.71 -7.69
CA ARG A 227 12.38 3.69 -6.61
C ARG A 227 13.48 4.74 -6.84
N SER A 228 13.95 4.87 -8.07
CA SER A 228 14.93 5.88 -8.46
C SER A 228 14.36 7.30 -8.28
N ALA A 229 13.11 7.54 -8.67
CA ALA A 229 12.45 8.82 -8.46
C ALA A 229 12.25 9.19 -6.97
N LEU A 230 12.23 8.19 -6.07
CA LEU A 230 12.12 8.39 -4.62
C LEU A 230 13.47 8.64 -3.93
N GLN A 231 14.60 8.53 -4.63
CA GLN A 231 15.93 8.76 -4.05
C GLN A 231 16.02 10.09 -3.27
N PRO A 232 15.55 11.26 -3.76
CA PRO A 232 15.68 12.50 -3.02
C PRO A 232 14.90 12.48 -1.70
N VAL A 233 13.79 11.74 -1.65
CA VAL A 233 12.98 11.56 -0.43
C VAL A 233 13.72 10.69 0.58
N PHE A 234 14.28 9.56 0.13
CA PHE A 234 15.08 8.67 0.99
C PHE A 234 16.34 9.37 1.51
N SER A 235 17.05 10.08 0.65
CA SER A 235 18.24 10.86 1.03
C SER A 235 17.92 11.89 2.11
N LYS A 236 16.88 12.72 1.89
CA LYS A 236 16.42 13.71 2.87
C LYS A 236 16.04 13.07 4.20
N ALA A 237 15.33 11.94 4.17
CA ALA A 237 14.89 11.30 5.40
C ALA A 237 16.02 10.57 6.14
N LEU A 238 17.07 10.10 5.44
CA LEU A 238 18.32 9.64 6.06
C LEU A 238 19.08 10.81 6.70
N ASP A 239 19.11 11.98 6.06
CA ASP A 239 19.72 13.20 6.60
C ASP A 239 18.99 13.67 7.87
N ASP A 240 17.66 13.70 7.82
CA ASP A 240 16.80 14.25 8.87
C ASP A 240 16.39 13.20 9.92
N SER A 241 16.96 11.99 9.92
CA SER A 241 16.45 10.85 10.70
C SER A 241 16.25 11.16 12.19
N ASN A 242 17.22 11.84 12.82
CA ASN A 242 17.15 12.25 14.23
C ASN A 242 16.05 13.29 14.46
N HIS A 243 15.92 14.24 13.54
CA HIS A 243 14.91 15.28 13.65
C HIS A 243 13.50 14.70 13.51
N ILE A 244 13.32 13.79 12.55
CA ILE A 244 12.07 13.04 12.36
C ILE A 244 11.74 12.22 13.63
N ALA A 245 12.69 11.48 14.18
CA ALA A 245 12.49 10.71 15.41
C ALA A 245 12.06 11.61 16.58
N ALA A 246 12.74 12.74 16.79
CA ALA A 246 12.38 13.71 17.83
C ALA A 246 10.96 14.27 17.65
N LEU A 247 10.57 14.62 16.41
CA LEU A 247 9.21 15.08 16.11
C LEU A 247 8.15 14.01 16.36
N LEU A 248 8.44 12.75 16.04
CA LEU A 248 7.53 11.62 16.30
C LEU A 248 7.38 11.36 17.81
N THR A 249 8.48 11.37 18.57
CA THR A 249 8.45 11.21 20.03
C THR A 249 7.68 12.36 20.68
N GLN A 250 7.91 13.61 20.26
CA GLN A 250 7.14 14.76 20.71
C GLN A 250 5.64 14.61 20.37
N ARG A 251 5.33 14.11 19.17
CA ARG A 251 3.95 13.89 18.73
C ARG A 251 3.24 12.83 19.58
N ASN A 252 3.90 11.73 19.93
CA ASN A 252 3.35 10.71 20.83
C ASN A 252 3.02 11.29 22.21
N ALA A 253 3.95 12.04 22.80
CA ALA A 253 3.72 12.69 24.09
C ALA A 253 2.54 13.69 24.06
N LEU A 254 2.37 14.43 22.95
CA LEU A 254 1.24 15.33 22.77
C LEU A 254 -0.10 14.59 22.63
N LEU A 255 -0.14 13.45 21.94
CA LEU A 255 -1.34 12.63 21.82
C LEU A 255 -1.79 12.09 23.19
N GLU A 256 -0.84 11.61 23.99
CA GLU A 256 -1.11 11.12 25.35
C GLU A 256 -1.66 12.22 26.26
N GLN A 257 -1.12 13.44 26.16
CA GLN A 257 -1.63 14.61 26.91
C GLN A 257 -3.09 14.96 26.56
N THR A 258 -3.55 14.60 25.36
CA THR A 258 -4.95 14.77 24.95
C THR A 258 -5.85 13.57 25.24
N GLY A 259 -5.33 12.55 25.93
CA GLY A 259 -6.08 11.32 26.26
C GLY A 259 -6.24 10.35 25.08
N LEU A 260 -5.49 10.56 23.99
CA LEU A 260 -5.45 9.67 22.83
C LEU A 260 -4.32 8.65 22.98
N THR A 261 -4.50 7.46 22.43
CA THR A 261 -3.48 6.40 22.48
C THR A 261 -2.59 6.44 21.23
N PRO A 262 -1.27 6.64 21.34
CA PRO A 262 -0.37 6.48 20.21
C PRO A 262 -0.41 5.05 19.67
N THR A 263 -0.52 4.90 18.35
CA THR A 263 -0.62 3.58 17.68
C THR A 263 0.69 3.12 17.06
N VAL A 264 1.66 4.03 16.89
CA VAL A 264 2.95 3.74 16.26
C VAL A 264 4.07 3.81 17.28
N HIS A 265 4.81 2.72 17.42
CA HIS A 265 6.00 2.67 18.26
C HIS A 265 7.18 3.39 17.58
N VAL A 266 7.62 4.50 18.18
CA VAL A 266 8.77 5.29 17.71
C VAL A 266 10.06 4.74 18.34
N ARG A 267 11.15 4.72 17.58
CA ARG A 267 12.48 4.29 18.06
C ARG A 267 13.47 5.38 17.73
N ASP A 268 14.21 5.86 18.73
CA ASP A 268 15.08 7.04 18.60
C ASP A 268 16.24 6.84 17.61
N ASP A 269 16.65 5.59 17.38
CA ASP A 269 17.75 5.20 16.51
C ASP A 269 17.31 4.69 15.12
N SER A 270 16.01 4.69 14.85
CA SER A 270 15.47 4.15 13.60
C SER A 270 15.40 5.23 12.52
N PRO A 271 16.07 5.08 11.37
CA PRO A 271 15.91 5.98 10.24
C PRO A 271 14.59 5.74 9.47
N LEU A 272 13.75 4.78 9.90
CA LEU A 272 12.46 4.43 9.28
C LEU A 272 12.56 3.75 7.90
N PHE A 273 13.70 3.12 7.61
CA PHE A 273 13.92 2.38 6.36
C PHE A 273 14.28 0.92 6.59
N PHE A 274 13.96 0.11 5.58
CA PHE A 274 14.47 -1.23 5.40
C PHE A 274 15.44 -1.24 4.22
N VAL A 275 16.43 -2.12 4.27
CA VAL A 275 17.42 -2.29 3.18
C VAL A 275 17.54 -3.75 2.78
N HIS A 276 17.87 -3.98 1.52
CA HIS A 276 18.07 -5.31 0.94
C HIS A 276 19.53 -5.46 0.48
N PRO A 277 20.48 -5.78 1.38
CA PRO A 277 21.91 -5.76 1.08
C PRO A 277 22.33 -6.85 0.09
N ASP A 278 21.51 -7.90 -0.07
CA ASP A 278 21.77 -9.04 -0.96
C ASP A 278 20.94 -8.94 -2.26
N GLY A 279 20.45 -7.73 -2.59
CA GLY A 279 19.63 -7.46 -3.77
C GLY A 279 18.12 -7.47 -3.50
N ALA A 280 17.32 -6.96 -4.45
CA ALA A 280 15.88 -6.71 -4.27
C ALA A 280 15.05 -7.95 -3.87
N SER A 281 15.51 -9.14 -4.27
CA SER A 281 14.87 -10.41 -3.91
C SER A 281 15.43 -11.07 -2.64
N GLY A 282 16.43 -10.43 -2.02
CA GLY A 282 17.04 -10.89 -0.78
C GLY A 282 16.29 -10.43 0.47
N PRO A 283 16.71 -10.93 1.64
CA PRO A 283 16.12 -10.55 2.91
C PRO A 283 16.26 -9.04 3.15
N ARG A 284 15.21 -8.47 3.72
CA ARG A 284 15.12 -7.08 4.14
C ARG A 284 15.56 -6.97 5.60
N TYR A 285 16.29 -5.91 5.91
CA TYR A 285 16.76 -5.65 7.25
C TYR A 285 16.34 -4.27 7.70
N ARG A 286 15.86 -4.19 8.94
CA ARG A 286 15.78 -2.91 9.63
C ARG A 286 17.21 -2.46 9.92
N ILE A 287 17.47 -1.19 9.70
CA ILE A 287 18.73 -0.55 10.10
C ILE A 287 18.50 0.34 11.32
N GLN A 288 19.55 0.54 12.10
CA GLN A 288 19.59 1.48 13.22
C GLN A 288 20.84 2.33 13.14
N ARG A 289 20.73 3.60 13.50
CA ARG A 289 21.89 4.49 13.56
C ARG A 289 22.70 4.22 14.81
N LEU A 290 24.01 4.05 14.65
CA LEU A 290 24.95 3.81 15.73
C LEU A 290 25.54 5.13 16.25
N PRO A 291 26.08 5.18 17.49
CA PRO A 291 26.79 6.35 18.01
C PRO A 291 27.97 6.81 17.14
N THR A 292 28.56 5.90 16.36
CA THR A 292 29.62 6.19 15.38
C THR A 292 29.14 7.02 14.19
N GLY A 293 27.82 7.15 13.99
CA GLY A 293 27.20 7.78 12.82
C GLY A 293 26.92 6.83 11.66
N GLU A 294 27.40 5.58 11.74
CA GLU A 294 27.11 4.50 10.78
C GLU A 294 25.76 3.85 11.07
N TYR A 295 25.34 2.92 10.20
CA TYR A 295 24.08 2.19 10.32
C TYR A 295 24.30 0.70 10.53
N GLY A 296 23.89 0.17 11.68
CA GLY A 296 23.92 -1.26 11.97
C GLY A 296 22.65 -1.97 11.48
N TYR A 297 22.79 -3.26 11.18
CA TYR A 297 21.66 -4.13 10.85
C TYR A 297 21.08 -4.74 12.12
N VAL A 298 19.80 -4.49 12.39
CA VAL A 298 19.20 -4.92 13.66
C VAL A 298 19.07 -6.45 13.70
N GLY A 299 19.56 -7.06 14.78
CA GLY A 299 19.43 -8.50 15.02
C GLY A 299 20.37 -9.37 14.17
N THR A 300 21.46 -8.80 13.64
CA THR A 300 22.45 -9.54 12.84
C THR A 300 23.88 -9.14 13.21
N GLU A 301 24.85 -9.97 12.84
CA GLU A 301 26.28 -9.69 13.00
C GLU A 301 26.92 -9.03 11.76
N ARG A 302 26.09 -8.49 10.84
CA ARG A 302 26.60 -7.85 9.62
C ARG A 302 27.38 -6.57 9.95
N PRO A 303 28.48 -6.28 9.21
CA PRO A 303 29.21 -5.04 9.37
C PRO A 303 28.32 -3.81 9.18
N ALA A 304 28.58 -2.75 9.94
CA ALA A 304 27.84 -1.50 9.81
C ALA A 304 28.03 -0.86 8.42
N LEU A 305 27.05 -0.06 8.02
CA LEU A 305 27.01 0.65 6.75
C LEU A 305 27.33 2.12 6.96
N ALA A 306 28.32 2.62 6.22
CA ALA A 306 28.50 4.05 6.06
C ALA A 306 27.31 4.66 5.32
N LYS A 307 26.92 5.89 5.68
CA LYS A 307 25.83 6.63 5.03
C LYS A 307 26.03 6.76 3.51
N GLN A 308 27.26 6.98 3.06
CA GLN A 308 27.61 7.08 1.65
C GLN A 308 27.28 5.80 0.88
N LYS A 309 27.42 4.62 1.52
CA LYS A 309 27.06 3.34 0.91
C LYS A 309 25.55 3.22 0.74
N LEU A 310 24.77 3.66 1.73
CA LEU A 310 23.30 3.72 1.62
C LEU A 310 22.85 4.65 0.51
N LEU A 311 23.46 5.83 0.41
CA LEU A 311 23.17 6.78 -0.67
C LEU A 311 23.55 6.20 -2.05
N GLY A 312 24.69 5.51 -2.15
CA GLY A 312 25.11 4.85 -3.40
C GLY A 312 24.15 3.75 -3.87
N TRP A 313 23.46 3.05 -2.96
CA TRP A 313 22.39 2.11 -3.34
C TRP A 313 21.17 2.80 -3.95
N LEU A 314 20.93 4.07 -3.61
CA LEU A 314 19.84 4.84 -4.23
C LEU A 314 20.19 5.32 -5.65
N ASP A 315 21.49 5.38 -5.99
CA ASP A 315 22.00 5.77 -7.32
C ASP A 315 22.07 4.60 -8.32
N GLY A 316 21.53 3.42 -7.97
CA GLY A 316 21.52 2.23 -8.82
C GLY A 316 22.81 1.39 -8.77
N GLY A 317 23.60 1.52 -7.70
CA GLY A 317 24.80 0.72 -7.43
C GLY A 317 24.53 -0.65 -6.79
#